data_AF-A0A257QGY7-F1
#
_entry.id   AF-A0A257QGY7-F1
#
_cell.length_a   1.000
_cell.length_b   1.000
_cell.length_c   1.000
_cell.angle_alpha   90.00
_cell.angle_beta   90.00
_cell.angle_gamma   90.00
#
_symmetry.space_group_name_H-M   'P 1'
#
loop_
_entity.id
_entity.type
_entity.pdbx_description
1 polymer ?
#
loop_
_entity_poly.entity_id
_entity_poly.type
_entity_poly.pdbx_seq_one_letter_code
_entity_poly.pdbx_strand_id
1 'polypeptide(L)'
;MIQPLRNEVEPAPVADTFMNLGSTLKALREAKELSLGDVSARLKYSGRQIEALESEQWDSLPTGVSLRGLVRNYGRFLDANT
;
A
#
# COMPACT_ATOMS: atom_id res chain seq x y z
N MET A 1 -30.21 1.72 -32.80
CA MET A 1 -30.39 0.81 -31.63
C MET A 1 -29.05 0.69 -30.97
N ILE A 2 -28.95 1.14 -29.73
CA ILE A 2 -27.72 1.17 -28.93
C ILE A 2 -27.57 -0.19 -28.27
N GLN A 3 -26.40 -0.81 -28.39
CA GLN A 3 -25.94 -1.80 -27.41
C GLN A 3 -24.54 -1.36 -26.94
N PRO A 4 -24.37 -0.91 -25.69
CA PRO A 4 -23.07 -0.51 -25.18
C PRO A 4 -22.33 -1.70 -24.56
N LEU A 5 -21.05 -1.79 -24.90
CA LEU A 5 -19.90 -2.11 -24.04
C LEU A 5 -20.03 -3.33 -23.11
N ARG A 6 -19.55 -4.48 -23.58
CA ARG A 6 -19.12 -5.58 -22.71
C ARG A 6 -17.82 -5.12 -22.05
N ASN A 7 -17.91 -4.69 -20.79
CA ASN A 7 -16.77 -4.27 -19.99
C ASN A 7 -15.90 -5.48 -19.68
N GLU A 8 -14.83 -5.66 -20.46
CA GLU A 8 -13.77 -6.63 -20.18
C GLU A 8 -12.93 -6.05 -19.04
N VAL A 9 -13.28 -6.39 -17.79
CA VAL A 9 -12.43 -6.12 -16.63
C VAL A 9 -11.32 -7.17 -16.63
N GLU A 10 -10.38 -7.07 -17.57
CA GLU A 10 -9.07 -7.70 -17.46
C GLU A 10 -8.05 -6.65 -17.04
N PRO A 11 -7.66 -6.55 -15.75
CA PRO A 11 -6.49 -5.78 -15.39
C PRO A 11 -5.25 -6.65 -15.68
N ALA A 12 -4.84 -6.71 -16.95
CA ALA A 12 -3.48 -7.12 -17.31
C ALA A 12 -2.51 -5.97 -16.97
N PRO A 13 -1.27 -6.28 -16.57
CA PRO A 13 -0.44 -5.42 -15.73
C PRO A 13 0.10 -4.24 -16.53
N VAL A 14 -0.39 -3.04 -16.22
CA VAL A 14 0.34 -1.81 -16.57
C VAL A 14 1.55 -1.73 -15.65
N ALA A 15 2.66 -2.30 -16.09
CA ALA A 15 3.98 -2.06 -15.54
C ALA A 15 4.39 -0.61 -15.85
N ASP A 16 3.73 0.34 -15.21
CA ASP A 16 4.17 1.72 -15.18
C ASP A 16 5.47 1.79 -14.38
N THR A 17 6.48 2.42 -14.97
CA THR A 17 7.81 2.64 -14.38
C THR A 17 7.78 3.55 -13.14
N PHE A 18 6.58 3.95 -12.69
CA PHE A 18 6.35 4.52 -11.38
C PHE A 18 6.07 3.38 -10.40
N MET A 19 7.06 3.02 -9.59
CA MET A 19 6.81 2.15 -8.43
C MET A 19 5.64 2.75 -7.64
N ASN A 20 4.53 2.02 -7.61
CA ASN A 20 3.35 2.41 -6.85
C ASN A 20 3.68 2.45 -5.35
N LEU A 21 2.88 3.20 -4.57
CA LEU A 21 3.21 3.51 -3.18
C LEU A 21 3.39 2.21 -2.37
N GLY A 22 2.46 1.27 -2.54
CA GLY A 22 2.48 0.01 -1.82
C GLY A 22 3.75 -0.80 -2.09
N SER A 23 4.11 -0.97 -3.37
CA SER A 23 5.34 -1.69 -3.74
C SER A 23 6.61 -0.98 -3.27
N THR A 24 6.61 0.36 -3.26
CA THR A 24 7.74 1.15 -2.74
C THR A 24 7.94 0.90 -1.24
N LEU A 25 6.86 0.98 -0.45
CA LEU A 25 6.91 0.75 1.00
C LEU A 25 7.35 -0.69 1.31
N LYS A 26 6.82 -1.67 0.57
CA LYS A 26 7.20 -3.07 0.67
C LYS A 26 8.70 -3.28 0.39
N ALA A 27 9.19 -2.75 -0.73
CA ALA A 27 10.59 -2.87 -1.11
C ALA A 27 11.53 -2.24 -0.06
N LEU A 28 11.16 -1.08 0.49
CA LEU A 28 11.93 -0.43 1.55
C LEU A 28 11.90 -1.23 2.86
N ARG A 29 10.77 -1.84 3.22
CA ARG A 29 10.66 -2.73 4.39
C ARG A 29 11.59 -3.93 4.23
N GLU A 30 11.52 -4.58 3.08
CA GLU A 30 12.31 -5.79 2.76
C GLU A 30 13.81 -5.48 2.68
N ALA A 31 14.19 -4.33 2.13
CA ALA A 31 15.59 -3.87 2.10
C ALA A 31 16.17 -3.62 3.50
N LYS A 32 15.32 -3.35 4.50
CA LYS A 32 15.69 -3.22 5.91
C LYS A 32 15.52 -4.53 6.71
N GLU A 33 15.20 -5.64 6.03
CA GLU A 33 14.97 -6.97 6.61
C GLU A 33 13.88 -6.98 7.71
N LEU A 34 12.90 -6.09 7.60
CA LEU A 34 11.81 -5.97 8.56
C LEU A 34 10.64 -6.88 8.18
N SER A 35 10.10 -7.62 9.14
CA SER A 35 8.84 -8.35 8.93
C SER A 35 7.63 -7.41 9.09
N LEU A 36 6.47 -7.82 8.57
CA LEU A 36 5.19 -7.12 8.84
C LEU A 36 4.92 -7.00 10.35
N GLY A 37 5.35 -7.98 11.15
CA GLY A 37 5.23 -7.98 12.61
C GLY A 37 6.08 -6.90 13.28
N ASP A 38 7.32 -6.70 12.80
CA ASP A 38 8.22 -5.67 13.33
C ASP A 38 7.66 -4.26 13.06
N VAL A 39 7.17 -4.04 11.85
CA VAL A 39 6.51 -2.79 11.47
C VAL A 39 5.24 -2.57 12.29
N SER A 40 4.40 -3.60 12.41
CA SER A 40 3.15 -3.57 13.19
C SER A 40 3.41 -3.19 14.65
N ALA A 41 4.38 -3.83 15.29
CA ALA A 41 4.76 -3.56 16.68
C ALA A 41 5.28 -2.12 16.86
N ARG A 42 6.04 -1.60 15.90
CA ARG A 42 6.63 -0.27 15.97
C ARG A 42 5.63 0.85 15.70
N LEU A 43 4.76 0.69 14.70
CA LEU A 43 3.81 1.70 14.27
C LEU A 43 2.46 1.63 14.97
N LYS A 44 2.22 0.56 15.76
CA LYS A 44 0.96 0.30 16.47
C LYS A 44 -0.26 0.16 15.53
N TYR A 45 -0.01 -0.31 14.31
CA TYR A 45 -1.06 -0.73 13.37
C TYR A 45 -1.04 -2.24 13.24
N SER A 46 -2.16 -2.85 12.88
CA SER A 46 -2.20 -4.30 12.67
C SER A 46 -1.38 -4.70 11.44
N GLY A 47 -0.74 -5.88 11.46
CA GLY A 47 -0.03 -6.43 10.30
C GLY A 47 -0.91 -6.47 9.03
N ARG A 48 -2.22 -6.72 9.19
CA ARG A 48 -3.19 -6.67 8.09
C ARG A 48 -3.34 -5.29 7.46
N GLN A 49 -3.27 -4.22 8.25
CA GLN A 49 -3.30 -2.85 7.72
C GLN A 49 -1.99 -2.49 7.02
N ILE A 50 -0.84 -2.98 7.52
CA ILE A 50 0.45 -2.80 6.85
C ILE A 50 0.44 -3.52 5.50
N GLU A 51 0.02 -4.79 5.48
CA GLU A 51 -0.12 -5.60 4.26
C GLU A 51 -1.11 -4.98 3.28
N ALA A 52 -2.27 -4.51 3.76
CA ALA A 52 -3.26 -3.83 2.92
C ALA A 52 -2.69 -2.55 2.29
N LEU A 53 -1.85 -1.81 3.01
CA LEU A 53 -1.18 -0.63 2.46
C LEU A 53 -0.10 -1.01 1.43
N GLU A 54 0.70 -2.05 1.69
CA GLU A 54 1.70 -2.57 0.73
C GLU A 54 1.06 -3.15 -0.53
N SER A 55 -0.15 -3.68 -0.42
CA SER A 55 -0.91 -4.27 -1.53
C SER A 55 -1.94 -3.30 -2.14
N GLU A 56 -1.95 -2.03 -1.71
CA GLU A 56 -2.88 -1.00 -2.19
C GLU A 56 -4.38 -1.41 -2.09
N GLN A 57 -4.70 -2.23 -1.07
CA GLN A 57 -6.07 -2.65 -0.75
C GLN A 57 -6.80 -1.55 0.04
N TRP A 58 -7.08 -0.42 -0.62
CA TRP A 58 -7.63 0.79 0.00
C TRP A 58 -8.95 0.57 0.74
N ASP A 59 -9.80 -0.34 0.27
CA ASP A 59 -11.07 -0.70 0.90
C ASP A 59 -10.92 -1.36 2.28
N SER A 60 -9.75 -1.96 2.55
CA SER A 60 -9.42 -2.59 3.83
C SER A 60 -8.69 -1.66 4.80
N LEU A 61 -8.40 -0.42 4.39
CA LEU A 61 -7.68 0.56 5.17
C LEU A 61 -8.62 1.50 5.93
N PRO A 62 -8.17 2.06 7.08
CA PRO A 62 -8.90 3.15 7.71
C PRO A 62 -8.96 4.34 6.76
N THR A 63 -9.94 5.24 6.93
CA THR A 63 -10.12 6.41 6.07
C THR A 63 -9.72 7.72 6.76
N GLY A 64 -9.62 8.80 5.98
CA GLY A 64 -9.43 10.16 6.50
C GLY A 64 -8.08 10.38 7.18
N VAL A 65 -8.11 10.86 8.43
CA VAL A 65 -6.90 11.25 9.19
C VAL A 65 -6.06 10.03 9.57
N SER A 66 -6.71 8.90 9.90
CA SER A 66 -5.99 7.67 10.28
C SER A 66 -5.19 7.09 9.11
N LEU A 67 -5.71 7.15 7.88
CA LEU A 67 -4.96 6.71 6.69
C LEU A 67 -3.70 7.54 6.48
N ARG A 68 -3.86 8.87 6.51
CA ARG A 68 -2.74 9.80 6.35
C ARG A 68 -1.70 9.62 7.45
N GLY A 69 -2.15 9.37 8.68
CA GLY A 69 -1.28 9.01 9.81
C GLY A 69 -0.48 7.74 9.56
N LEU A 70 -1.13 6.68 9.07
CA LEU A 70 -0.48 5.41 8.73
C LEU A 70 0.59 5.60 7.66
N VAL A 71 0.23 6.19 6.52
CA VAL A 71 1.15 6.40 5.39
C VAL A 71 2.36 7.22 5.81
N ARG A 72 2.13 8.34 6.53
CA ARG A 72 3.21 9.22 6.99
C ARG A 72 4.13 8.56 8.02
N ASN A 73 3.56 7.89 9.02
CA ASN A 73 4.36 7.19 10.03
C ASN A 73 5.18 6.08 9.41
N TYR A 74 4.60 5.35 8.44
CA TYR A 74 5.30 4.27 7.79
C TYR A 74 6.43 4.77 6.89
N GLY A 75 6.17 5.77 6.05
CA GLY A 75 7.21 6.41 5.24
C GLY A 75 8.36 6.94 6.10
N ARG A 76 8.05 7.66 7.19
CA ARG A 76 9.06 8.15 8.14
C ARG A 76 9.84 7.01 8.81
N PHE A 77 9.19 5.93 9.18
CA PHE A 77 9.86 4.78 9.79
C PHE A 77 10.82 4.06 8.84
N LEU A 78 10.50 4.08 7.54
CA LEU A 78 11.34 3.54 6.48
C LEU A 78 12.36 4.54 5.93
N ASP A 79 12.45 5.75 6.49
CA ASP A 79 13.24 6.87 5.96
C ASP A 79 12.91 7.23 4.50
N ALA A 80 11.70 6.89 4.05
CA ALA A 80 11.15 7.36 2.79
C ALA A 80 10.77 8.83 2.97
N ASN A 81 11.57 9.75 2.44
CA ASN A 81 11.22 11.17 2.40
C ASN A 81 10.11 11.40 1.36
N THR A 82 8.88 11.03 1.75
CA THR A 82 7.60 11.30 1.05
C THR A 82 7.03 12.65 1.48
#